data_AF-A0A9D7JTP3-F1
#
_entry.id   AF-A0A9D7JTP3-F1
#
_cell.length_a   1.000
_cell.length_b   1.000
_cell.length_c   1.000
_cell.angle_alpha   90.00
_cell.angle_beta   90.00
_cell.angle_gamma   90.00
#
_symmetry.space_group_name_H-M   'P 1'
#
loop_
_entity.id
_entity.type
_entity.pdbx_description
1 polymer ?
#
loop_
_entity_poly.entity_id
_entity_poly.type
_entity_poly.pdbx_seq_one_letter_code
_entity_poly.pdbx_strand_id
1 'polypeptide(L)' 'MLMDLSRHSIHWMAIKWEFKLQSPPWSGLLSTAGGLVFGGNVEGNFYALDADTGHSKWQFQTGG' A
#
# COMPACT_ATOMS: atom_id res chain seq x y z
N MET A 1 32.55 -32.53 10.82
CA MET A 1 32.28 -31.66 9.67
C MET A 1 30.88 -31.09 9.85
N LEU A 2 30.78 -29.92 10.46
CA LEU A 2 29.50 -29.22 10.64
C LEU A 2 29.37 -28.25 9.48
N MET A 3 28.36 -28.42 8.63
CA MET A 3 28.06 -27.45 7.59
C MET A 3 27.41 -26.24 8.25
N ASP A 4 28.09 -25.09 8.16
CA ASP A 4 27.54 -23.80 8.54
C ASP A 4 26.38 -23.43 7.60
N LEU A 5 25.19 -23.32 8.16
CA LEU A 5 23.95 -22.92 7.46
C LEU A 5 23.73 -21.40 7.45
N SER A 6 24.72 -20.57 7.83
CA SER A 6 24.59 -19.11 7.94
C SER A 6 24.36 -18.35 6.62
N ARG A 7 24.40 -19.02 5.45
CA ARG A 7 24.51 -18.34 4.15
C ARG A 7 23.23 -18.09 3.36
N HIS A 8 22.05 -18.20 3.97
CA HIS A 8 20.81 -17.74 3.35
C HIS A 8 19.98 -16.95 4.36
N SER A 9 20.33 -15.67 4.54
CA SER A 9 19.38 -14.69 5.07
C SER A 9 18.24 -14.55 4.08
N ILE A 10 17.17 -15.30 4.32
CA ILE A 10 15.85 -15.05 3.72
C ILE A 10 15.42 -13.69 4.30
N HIS A 11 15.68 -12.61 3.57
CA HIS A 11 15.27 -11.28 3.99
C HIS A 11 13.76 -11.19 3.74
N TRP A 12 12.98 -11.63 4.73
CA TRP A 12 11.53 -11.53 4.71
C TRP A 12 11.15 -10.10 4.37
N MET A 13 10.41 -9.92 3.27
CA MET A 13 9.89 -8.62 2.89
C MET A 13 8.88 -8.21 3.96
N ALA A 14 9.32 -7.39 4.90
CA ALA A 14 8.47 -6.84 5.93
C ALA A 14 7.46 -5.87 5.31
N ILE A 15 6.23 -5.88 5.83
CA ILE A 15 5.21 -4.90 5.46
C ILE A 15 5.72 -3.50 5.83
N LYS A 16 5.82 -2.59 4.86
CA LYS A 16 6.29 -1.21 5.09
C LYS A 16 5.22 -0.37 5.77
N TRP A 17 3.98 -0.50 5.33
CA TRP A 17 2.81 0.17 5.91
C TRP A 17 1.53 -0.54 5.48
N GLU A 18 0.45 -0.26 6.18
CA GLU A 18 -0.91 -0.69 5.86
C GLU A 18 -1.84 0.52 5.81
N PHE A 19 -2.82 0.47 4.91
CA PHE A 19 -3.89 1.45 4.84
C PHE A 19 -5.24 0.76 4.98
N LYS A 20 -6.01 1.15 5.99
CA LYS A 20 -7.29 0.50 6.31
C LYS A 20 -8.41 1.08 5.45
N LEU A 21 -9.12 0.19 4.77
CA LEU A 21 -10.37 0.50 4.08
C LEU A 21 -11.56 0.04 4.92
N GLN A 22 -12.66 0.79 4.84
CA GLN A 22 -13.91 0.45 5.52
C GLN A 22 -14.63 -0.72 4.84
N SER A 23 -14.48 -0.82 3.51
CA SER A 23 -15.00 -1.90 2.68
C SER A 23 -13.91 -2.70 2.00
N PRO A 24 -14.25 -3.90 1.49
CA PRO A 24 -13.32 -4.69 0.68
C PRO A 24 -12.72 -3.89 -0.49
N PRO A 25 -11.42 -4.06 -0.79
CA PRO A 25 -10.75 -3.38 -1.89
C PRO A 25 -11.16 -3.99 -3.23
N TRP A 26 -12.31 -3.57 -3.76
CA TRP A 26 -12.75 -3.96 -5.11
C TRP A 26 -12.17 -3.08 -6.22
N SER A 27 -11.47 -2.01 -5.85
CA SER A 27 -10.77 -1.12 -6.78
C SER A 27 -9.31 -1.55 -6.98
N GLY A 28 -8.76 -1.20 -8.15
CA GLY A 28 -7.32 -1.27 -8.38
C GLY A 28 -6.56 -0.12 -7.72
N LEU A 29 -5.24 -0.24 -7.68
CA LEU A 29 -4.32 0.80 -7.23
C LEU A 29 -3.46 1.29 -8.40
N LEU A 30 -3.11 2.58 -8.39
CA LEU A 30 -2.18 3.19 -9.34
C LEU A 30 -1.04 3.85 -8.59
N SER A 31 0.20 3.39 -8.80
CA SER A 31 1.40 4.04 -8.31
C SER A 31 1.98 4.99 -9.36
N THR A 32 2.71 6.01 -8.89
CA THR A 32 3.34 7.01 -9.76
C THR A 32 4.78 7.27 -9.35
N ALA A 33 5.60 7.74 -10.30
CA ALA A 33 6.98 8.16 -10.02
C ALA A 33 7.06 9.40 -9.11
N GLY A 34 5.95 10.13 -8.94
CA GLY A 34 5.85 11.28 -8.04
C GLY A 34 5.63 10.92 -6.57
N GLY A 35 5.71 9.64 -6.19
CA GLY A 35 5.59 9.22 -4.79
C GLY A 35 4.14 9.16 -4.28
N LEU A 36 3.17 9.00 -5.17
CA LEU A 36 1.76 8.82 -4.82
C LEU A 36 1.23 7.45 -5.24
N VAL A 37 0.34 6.90 -4.41
CA VAL A 37 -0.51 5.74 -4.71
C VAL A 37 -1.97 6.20 -4.68
N PHE A 38 -2.67 6.06 -5.81
CA PHE A 38 -4.08 6.37 -5.94
C PHE A 38 -4.94 5.12 -5.80
N GLY A 39 -6.11 5.28 -5.21
CA GLY A 39 -7.12 4.22 -5.11
C GLY A 39 -8.53 4.80 -4.98
N GLY A 40 -9.51 3.94 -5.20
CA GLY A 40 -10.92 4.23 -4.96
C GLY A 40 -11.50 3.30 -3.90
N ASN A 41 -12.65 3.62 -3.33
CA ASN A 41 -13.43 2.65 -2.56
C ASN A 41 -14.91 2.71 -2.95
N VAL A 42 -15.68 1.74 -2.47
CA VAL A 42 -17.11 1.59 -2.80
C VAL A 42 -17.96 2.66 -2.15
N GLU A 43 -17.44 3.32 -1.11
CA GLU A 43 -18.05 4.51 -0.51
C GLU A 43 -17.87 5.78 -1.37
N GLY A 44 -17.39 5.65 -2.61
CA GLY A 44 -17.23 6.77 -3.55
C GLY A 44 -16.01 7.65 -3.25
N ASN A 45 -15.07 7.22 -2.40
CA ASN A 45 -13.88 8.01 -2.14
C ASN A 45 -12.79 7.69 -3.17
N PHE A 46 -12.30 8.71 -3.86
CA PHE A 46 -11.04 8.69 -4.57
C PHE A 46 -9.95 9.31 -3.70
N TYR A 47 -8.85 8.61 -3.46
CA TYR A 47 -7.84 9.02 -2.49
C TYR A 47 -6.42 8.87 -3.05
N ALA A 48 -5.50 9.64 -2.46
CA ALA A 48 -4.07 9.54 -2.73
C ALA A 48 -3.28 9.37 -1.43
N LEU A 49 -2.40 8.36 -1.42
CA LEU A 49 -1.50 8.06 -0.33
C LEU A 49 -0.07 8.43 -0.72
N ASP A 50 0.69 8.87 0.27
CA ASP A 50 2.15 8.94 0.22
C ASP A 50 2.74 7.53 0.07
N ALA A 51 3.53 7.29 -0.97
CA ALA A 51 4.04 5.95 -1.27
C ALA A 51 5.02 5.41 -0.21
N ASP A 52 5.68 6.29 0.54
CA ASP A 52 6.65 5.90 1.55
C ASP A 52 6.02 5.61 2.90
N THR A 53 4.97 6.35 3.26
CA THR A 53 4.36 6.29 4.60
C THR A 53 2.98 5.67 4.62
N GLY A 54 2.29 5.58 3.48
CA GLY A 54 0.88 5.17 3.42
C GLY A 54 -0.10 6.21 3.95
N HIS A 55 0.38 7.40 4.36
CA HIS A 55 -0.48 8.46 4.87
C HIS A 55 -1.31 9.10 3.75
N SER A 56 -2.59 9.33 4.02
CA SER A 56 -3.47 10.07 3.10
C SER A 56 -2.97 11.51 2.92
N LYS A 57 -2.77 11.91 1.67
CA LYS A 57 -2.43 13.29 1.29
C LYS A 57 -3.68 14.08 0.94
N TRP A 58 -4.65 13.44 0.29
CA TRP A 58 -5.94 14.03 -0.04
C TRP A 58 -6.98 12.95 -0.35
N GLN A 59 -8.25 13.35 -0.28
CA GLN A 59 -9.41 12.55 -0.64
C GLN A 59 -10.47 13.42 -1.31
N PHE A 60 -11.17 12.84 -2.28
CA PHE A 60 -12.30 13.44 -2.97
C PHE A 60 -13.47 12.46 -2.99
N GLN A 61 -14.64 12.93 -2.58
CA GLN A 61 -15.87 12.15 -2.63
C GLN A 61 -16.52 12.33 -4.00
N THR A 62 -16.67 11.23 -4.76
CA THR A 62 -17.20 11.25 -6.13
C THR A 62 -18.72 11.32 -6.17
N GLY A 63 -19.40 11.21 -5.02
CA GLY A 63 -20.87 11.30 -4.93
C GLY A 63 -21.58 10.04 -5.41
N GLY A 64 -20.94 8.88 -5.20
CA GLY A 64 -21.44 7.56 -5.62
C GLY A 64 -22.81 7.21 -5.05
#